data_AF-A0A9E2IGK7-F1
#
_entry.id   AF-A0A9E2IGK7-F1
#
_cell.length_a   1.000
_cell.length_b   1.000
_cell.length_c   1.000
_cell.angle_alpha   90.00
_cell.angle_beta   90.00
_cell.angle_gamma   90.00
#
_symmetry.space_group_name_H-M   'P 1'
#
loop_
_entity.id
_entity.type
_entity.pdbx_description
1 polymer ?
#
loop_
_entity_poly.entity_id
_entity_poly.type
_entity_poly.pdbx_seq_one_letter_code
_entity_poly.pdbx_strand_id
1 'polypeptide(L)'
;MLNKARYLAVVFVACGLAVGATGCVPSFPKEKLPSAVSSICKTEYNMDVDVTVLGKTMGIYYPMKGLLDAGLSVSSEAWDSISNLLLIASRVVLSTDAD
;
A
#
# COMPACT_ATOMS: atom_id res chain seq x y z
N MET A 1 8.49 -15.50 -50.93
CA MET A 1 8.75 -15.99 -49.55
C MET A 1 9.42 -14.94 -48.65
N LEU A 2 10.13 -13.94 -49.20
CA LEU A 2 10.86 -12.91 -48.45
C LEU A 2 9.98 -11.97 -47.56
N ASN A 3 8.73 -11.70 -47.96
CA ASN A 3 7.81 -10.85 -47.18
C ASN A 3 7.27 -11.50 -45.90
N LYS A 4 7.08 -12.83 -45.87
CA LYS A 4 6.55 -13.52 -44.68
C LYS A 4 7.57 -13.52 -43.53
N ALA A 5 8.86 -13.66 -43.85
CA ALA A 5 9.94 -13.61 -42.86
C ALA A 5 10.12 -12.21 -42.25
N ARG A 6 9.95 -11.14 -43.05
CA ARG A 6 9.96 -9.75 -42.55
C ARG A 6 8.76 -9.45 -41.64
N TYR A 7 7.57 -9.95 -41.96
CA TYR A 7 6.39 -9.82 -41.11
C TYR A 7 6.55 -10.55 -39.77
N LEU A 8 7.09 -11.77 -39.78
CA LEU A 8 7.38 -12.54 -38.56
C LEU A 8 8.40 -11.84 -37.64
N ALA A 9 9.46 -11.27 -38.22
CA ALA A 9 10.46 -10.51 -37.46
C ALA A 9 9.88 -9.23 -36.85
N VAL A 10 9.04 -8.50 -37.60
CA VAL A 10 8.37 -7.28 -37.11
C VAL A 10 7.38 -7.61 -35.98
N VAL A 11 6.64 -8.71 -36.07
CA VAL A 11 5.75 -9.17 -35.00
C VAL A 11 6.53 -9.54 -33.75
N PHE A 12 7.67 -10.23 -33.87
CA PHE A 12 8.50 -10.60 -32.72
C PHE A 12 9.12 -9.38 -32.00
N VAL A 13 9.60 -8.38 -32.77
CA VAL A 13 10.17 -7.15 -32.20
C VAL A 13 9.08 -6.26 -31.58
N ALA A 14 7.91 -6.16 -32.22
CA ALA A 14 6.78 -5.41 -31.68
C ALA A 14 6.21 -6.05 -30.39
N CYS A 15 6.17 -7.38 -30.32
CA CYS A 15 5.73 -8.09 -29.11
C CYS A 15 6.78 -7.99 -27.98
N GLY A 16 8.08 -8.04 -28.32
CA GLY A 16 9.16 -7.84 -27.34
C GLY A 16 9.17 -6.45 -26.68
N LEU A 17 8.83 -5.40 -27.45
CA LEU A 17 8.70 -4.04 -26.94
C LEU A 17 7.45 -3.83 -26.07
N ALA A 18 6.37 -4.58 -26.30
CA ALA A 18 5.15 -4.49 -25.50
C ALA A 18 5.29 -5.06 -24.08
N VAL A 19 6.17 -6.06 -23.88
CA VAL A 19 6.37 -6.71 -22.57
C VAL A 19 7.30 -5.88 -21.65
N GLY A 20 8.13 -4.99 -22.20
CA GLY A 20 9.04 -4.15 -21.42
C GLY A 20 8.40 -2.90 -20.78
N ALA A 21 7.18 -2.53 -21.19
CA ALA A 21 6.53 -1.30 -20.74
C ALA A 21 5.65 -1.45 -19.49
N THR A 22 5.40 -2.68 -19.02
CA THR A 22 4.77 -2.92 -17.71
C THR A 22 5.85 -2.97 -16.64
N GLY A 23 6.65 -1.91 -16.53
CA GLY A 23 7.52 -1.74 -15.37
C GLY A 23 6.66 -1.70 -14.11
N CYS A 24 7.03 -2.46 -13.08
CA CYS A 24 6.33 -2.49 -11.79
C CYS A 24 6.30 -1.08 -11.19
N VAL A 25 5.19 -0.37 -11.38
CA VAL A 25 4.94 0.91 -10.70
C VAL A 25 4.63 0.58 -9.23
N PRO A 26 5.27 1.26 -8.27
CA PRO A 26 4.97 1.06 -6.85
C PRO A 26 3.49 1.28 -6.59
N SER A 27 2.88 0.34 -5.85
CA SER A 27 1.45 0.41 -5.54
C SER A 27 1.09 1.61 -4.67
N PHE A 28 2.07 2.15 -3.93
CA PHE A 28 1.93 3.34 -3.09
C PHE A 28 3.08 4.33 -3.34
N PRO A 29 2.89 5.32 -4.22
CA PRO A 29 3.86 6.40 -4.41
C PRO A 29 4.05 7.21 -3.12
N LYS A 30 5.29 7.63 -2.81
CA LYS A 30 5.62 8.44 -1.62
C LYS A 30 4.64 9.59 -1.34
N GLU A 31 4.22 10.33 -2.36
CA GLU A 31 3.37 11.51 -2.16
C GLU A 31 1.94 11.18 -1.71
N LYS A 32 1.49 9.93 -1.94
CA LYS A 32 0.14 9.46 -1.63
C LYS A 32 0.08 8.51 -0.44
N LEU A 33 1.22 8.22 0.20
CA LEU A 33 1.31 7.36 1.38
C LEU A 33 0.29 7.69 2.48
N PRO A 34 0.14 8.94 2.95
CA PRO A 34 -0.80 9.25 4.02
C PRO A 34 -2.25 8.97 3.62
N SER A 35 -2.62 9.35 2.39
CA SER A 35 -3.96 9.13 1.83
C SER A 35 -4.27 7.66 1.59
N ALA A 36 -3.26 6.85 1.26
CA ALA A 36 -3.42 5.42 1.05
C ALA A 36 -3.70 4.69 2.37
N VAL A 37 -2.92 4.97 3.42
CA VAL A 37 -3.15 4.37 4.74
C VAL A 37 -4.52 4.75 5.29
N SER A 38 -4.89 6.04 5.24
CA SER A 38 -6.18 6.49 5.76
C SER A 38 -7.36 5.90 4.99
N SER A 39 -7.27 5.80 3.66
CA SER A 39 -8.33 5.20 2.85
C SER A 39 -8.48 3.70 3.10
N ILE A 40 -7.38 2.94 3.21
CA ILE A 40 -7.42 1.50 3.50
C ILE A 40 -8.02 1.24 4.90
N CYS A 41 -7.55 1.97 5.92
CA CYS A 41 -8.09 1.85 7.29
C CYS A 41 -9.60 2.14 7.34
N LYS A 42 -10.06 3.14 6.58
CA LYS A 42 -11.47 3.53 6.54
C LYS A 42 -12.33 2.54 5.74
N THR A 43 -11.83 2.03 4.62
CA THR A 43 -12.58 1.10 3.77
C THR A 43 -12.63 -0.31 4.32
N GLU A 44 -11.51 -0.85 4.83
CA GLU A 44 -11.42 -2.25 5.26
C GLU A 44 -11.91 -2.45 6.71
N TYR A 45 -11.68 -1.45 7.59
CA TYR A 45 -11.92 -1.61 9.03
C TYR A 45 -12.79 -0.49 9.64
N ASN A 46 -13.29 0.45 8.84
CA ASN A 46 -14.07 1.61 9.30
C ASN A 46 -13.35 2.42 10.40
N MET A 47 -12.02 2.46 10.34
CA MET A 47 -11.17 3.19 11.28
C MET A 47 -10.83 4.56 10.70
N ASP A 48 -11.21 5.62 11.41
CA ASP A 48 -10.85 6.99 11.03
C ASP A 48 -9.52 7.35 11.68
N VAL A 49 -8.47 7.36 10.86
CA VAL A 49 -7.08 7.54 11.28
C VAL A 49 -6.50 8.78 10.62
N ASP A 50 -5.70 9.54 11.36
CA ASP A 50 -4.93 10.65 10.82
C ASP A 50 -3.48 10.20 10.62
N VAL A 51 -2.93 10.47 9.43
CA VAL A 51 -1.62 9.97 9.01
C VAL A 51 -0.79 11.14 8.53
N THR A 52 0.40 11.28 9.09
CA THR A 52 1.37 12.31 8.70
C THR A 52 2.70 11.65 8.41
N VAL A 53 3.39 12.12 7.36
CA VAL A 53 4.74 11.67 7.02
C VAL A 53 5.70 12.85 7.18
N LEU A 54 6.73 12.66 8.01
CA LEU A 54 7.81 13.62 8.23
C LEU A 54 9.14 12.96 7.89
N GLY A 55 9.76 13.37 6.78
CA GLY A 55 10.98 12.74 6.29
C GLY A 55 10.78 11.26 6.00
N LYS A 56 11.44 10.39 6.76
CA LYS A 56 11.33 8.91 6.68
C LYS A 56 10.40 8.30 7.74
N THR A 57 9.75 9.13 8.56
CA THR A 57 8.90 8.67 9.66
C THR A 57 7.44 8.88 9.31
N MET A 58 6.64 7.82 9.44
CA MET A 58 5.19 7.88 9.35
C MET A 58 4.60 7.86 10.76
N GLY A 59 3.85 8.91 11.10
CA GLY A 59 3.04 8.98 12.30
C GLY A 59 1.59 8.64 11.98
N ILE A 60 0.98 7.79 12.80
CA ILE A 60 -0.44 7.44 12.69
C ILE A 60 -1.10 7.76 14.04
N TYR A 61 -2.12 8.62 13.99
CA TYR A 61 -2.96 8.95 15.12
C TYR A 61 -4.32 8.28 14.96
N TYR A 62 -4.71 7.49 15.96
CA TYR A 62 -6.01 6.82 16.00
C TYR A 62 -6.63 6.96 17.40
N PRO A 63 -7.73 7.73 17.54
CA PRO A 63 -8.40 7.90 18.82
C PRO A 63 -9.22 6.66 19.18
N MET A 64 -8.68 5.82 20.07
CA MET A 64 -9.37 4.63 20.58
C MET A 64 -10.22 4.93 21.82
N LYS A 65 -11.44 4.39 21.82
CA LYS A 65 -12.27 4.26 23.03
C LYS A 65 -12.09 2.88 23.61
N GLY A 66 -12.06 2.77 24.94
CA GLY A 66 -11.95 1.47 25.61
C GLY A 66 -10.59 0.79 25.41
N LEU A 67 -9.51 1.56 25.29
CA LEU A 67 -8.15 1.02 25.20
C LEU A 67 -7.85 0.09 26.37
N LEU A 68 -8.24 0.50 27.58
CA LEU A 68 -8.09 -0.29 28.79
C LEU A 68 -9.44 -0.85 29.24
N ASP A 69 -9.43 -2.09 29.71
CA ASP A 69 -10.54 -2.73 30.40
C ASP A 69 -10.56 -2.36 31.90
N ALA A 70 -11.52 -2.93 32.63
CA ALA A 70 -11.66 -2.72 34.08
C ALA A 70 -10.45 -3.22 34.90
N GLY A 71 -9.65 -4.12 34.34
CA GLY A 71 -8.42 -4.65 34.95
C GLY A 71 -7.18 -3.82 34.62
N LEU A 72 -7.32 -2.69 33.92
CA LEU A 72 -6.21 -1.89 33.38
C LEU A 72 -5.34 -2.65 32.35
N SER A 73 -5.86 -3.76 31.80
CA SER A 73 -5.26 -4.42 30.65
C SER A 73 -5.80 -3.83 29.35
N VAL A 74 -5.05 -4.00 28.27
CA VAL A 74 -5.54 -3.61 26.95
C VAL A 74 -6.69 -4.52 26.56
N SER A 75 -7.84 -3.93 26.20
CA SER A 75 -9.01 -4.71 25.79
C SER A 75 -8.72 -5.50 24.50
N SER A 76 -9.39 -6.63 24.32
CA SER A 76 -9.31 -7.43 23.09
C SER A 76 -9.63 -6.60 21.85
N GLU A 77 -10.68 -5.79 21.93
CA GLU A 77 -11.17 -4.96 20.84
C GLU A 77 -10.16 -3.86 20.46
N ALA A 78 -9.47 -3.29 21.45
CA ALA A 78 -8.38 -2.34 21.20
C ALA A 78 -7.16 -3.04 20.60
N TRP A 79 -6.83 -4.25 21.06
CA TRP A 79 -5.73 -5.04 20.49
C TRP A 79 -5.98 -5.41 19.02
N ASP A 80 -7.20 -5.80 18.68
CA ASP A 80 -7.58 -6.09 17.30
C ASP A 80 -7.43 -4.85 16.41
N SER A 81 -7.88 -3.69 16.91
CA SER A 81 -7.75 -2.41 16.21
C SER A 81 -6.29 -2.02 15.98
N ILE A 82 -5.43 -2.16 17.00
CA ILE A 82 -3.98 -1.92 16.91
C ILE A 82 -3.34 -2.87 15.89
N SER A 83 -3.69 -4.14 15.94
CA SER A 83 -3.14 -5.17 15.05
C SER A 83 -3.49 -4.90 13.59
N ASN A 84 -4.76 -4.56 13.31
CA ASN A 84 -5.20 -4.20 11.95
C ASN A 84 -4.48 -2.96 11.43
N LEU A 85 -4.32 -1.93 12.26
CA LEU A 85 -3.59 -0.72 11.92
C LEU A 85 -2.13 -1.01 11.55
N LEU A 86 -1.45 -1.82 12.37
CA LEU A 86 -0.05 -2.21 12.14
C LEU A 86 0.10 -3.05 10.87
N LEU A 87 -0.83 -3.95 10.59
CA LEU A 87 -0.82 -4.76 9.36
C LEU A 87 -0.97 -3.89 8.11
N ILE A 88 -1.91 -2.95 8.12
CA ILE A 88 -2.11 -2.01 7.01
C ILE A 88 -0.88 -1.13 6.82
N ALA A 89 -0.38 -0.53 7.91
CA ALA A 89 0.82 0.30 7.87
C ALA A 89 2.02 -0.46 7.30
N SER A 90 2.22 -1.71 7.75
CA SER A 90 3.29 -2.59 7.23
C SER A 90 3.11 -2.88 5.74
N ARG A 91 1.88 -3.20 5.30
CA ARG A 91 1.59 -3.47 3.88
C ARG A 91 1.94 -2.27 3.01
N VAL A 92 1.57 -1.08 3.45
CA VAL A 92 1.80 0.17 2.70
C VAL A 92 3.28 0.57 2.72
N VAL A 93 3.95 0.51 3.87
CA VAL A 93 5.37 0.84 4.02
C VAL A 93 6.29 -0.15 3.30
N LEU A 94 5.94 -1.44 3.25
CA LEU A 94 6.73 -2.44 2.52
C LEU A 94 6.47 -2.44 1.01
N SER A 95 5.42 -1.76 0.54
CA SER A 95 5.01 -1.71 -0.87
C SER A 95 5.12 -0.31 -1.48
N THR A 96 5.82 0.59 -0.80
CA THR A 96 6.10 1.95 -1.29
C THR A 96 7.52 2.05 -1.85
N ASP A 97 7.75 2.96 -2.79
CA ASP A 97 9.08 3.28 -3.32
C ASP A 97 9.84 4.25 -2.42
N ALA A 98 9.60 4.17 -1.11
CA ALA A 98 10.00 5.20 -0.19
C ALA A 98 11.49 5.16 0.22
N ASP A 99 12.43 5.42 -0.70
CA ASP A 99 13.89 5.46 -0.42
C ASP A 99 14.40 6.69 0.34
#